data_AF-A0A2V6KTD4-F1
#
_entry.id   AF-A0A2V6KTD4-F1
#
_cell.length_a   1.000
_cell.length_b   1.000
_cell.length_c   1.000
_cell.angle_alpha   90.00
_cell.angle_beta   90.00
_cell.angle_gamma   90.00
#
_symmetry.space_group_name_H-M   'P 1'
#
loop_
_entity.id
_entity.type
_entity.pdbx_description
1 polymer ?
#
loop_
_entity_poly.entity_id
_entity_poly.type
_entity_poly.pdbx_seq_one_letter_code
_entity_poly.pdbx_strand_id
1 'polypeptide(L)'
;MNNLPYIPGSAPFTLEQRAWLNGYLAGLFADANVGEIATRPGSSLEEKKTEPLLVMYGSQTGTAEKLAKRLAKEAEKRGFAPRVMELNAYASVDFSSEHRFLIVTSTWGDGDPPDNAAAFWQHLNSHTAPRLDHLSYSVLALGDKNYSDFCGAGKKFDERLEQLGARRIHPRADCDVDYETTAKQWMEGLWPALEKVGQASRLSPIAKEPAEIAGPGFSELLLSTGSEPGQVPDAHYGRNHLFPARLIANRKLNAAGSAKDTRHLEISLERSGLSYEVGDALGVMPANCPALVNDLLQALGCDGEEAVSDARGRETSLRQALLTSYQITQPSTDLLRILSERSDDAELKSLLAPARRADLDKFLDGREVIDFLSNFPAVTFTPAEFVTLLSRLQPRLYSIASSPKAHPGEVHLTVAVVRYESHDRRRQGVCSTFLAERVEINRTPLPVFVQTSHSFRLPSDGDRPVIMIGPGTGIAPFRAFLEERRAIGANGRNWLFFGDQCQAHDFLYCEELEAMLAGGTLTRLDTAFSRDQSEKIYVQHRMLENAGGFWTWLEDGAHVYVCGDAKRMAKDVDAALHEVIRKAGGKSPEQAAEYVQKLKTEKRYQRDVY
;
A
#
# COMPACT_ATOMS: atom_id res chain seq x y z
N MET A 1 -24.71 3.66 57.95
CA MET A 1 -25.77 2.94 57.21
C MET A 1 -25.24 2.70 55.81
N ASN A 2 -24.65 1.53 55.57
CA ASN A 2 -24.12 1.10 54.27
C ASN A 2 -25.18 0.23 53.60
N ASN A 3 -25.95 0.78 52.67
CA ASN A 3 -26.81 -0.02 51.82
C ASN A 3 -26.11 -0.21 50.48
N LEU A 4 -25.57 -1.42 50.26
CA LEU A 4 -25.25 -1.88 48.92
C LEU A 4 -26.54 -1.85 48.08
N PRO A 5 -26.54 -1.26 46.87
CA PRO A 5 -27.71 -1.28 46.02
C PRO A 5 -28.04 -2.72 45.62
N TYR A 6 -29.28 -3.14 45.90
CA TYR A 6 -29.82 -4.47 45.60
C TYR A 6 -31.04 -4.34 44.71
N ILE A 7 -31.14 -5.19 43.68
CA ILE A 7 -32.28 -5.19 42.75
C ILE A 7 -33.49 -5.87 43.41
N PRO A 8 -34.61 -5.16 43.61
CA PRO A 8 -35.77 -5.67 44.34
C PRO A 8 -36.48 -6.81 43.61
N GLY A 9 -37.21 -7.61 44.39
CA GLY A 9 -37.90 -8.81 43.89
C GLY A 9 -38.96 -8.57 42.81
N SER A 10 -39.44 -7.33 42.69
CA SER A 10 -40.42 -6.87 41.71
C SER A 10 -39.82 -6.46 40.35
N ALA A 11 -38.50 -6.44 40.21
CA ALA A 11 -37.85 -6.10 38.95
C ALA A 11 -38.05 -7.22 37.89
N PRO A 12 -38.24 -6.88 36.61
CA PRO A 12 -38.62 -7.82 35.54
C PRO A 12 -37.42 -8.67 35.05
N PHE A 13 -36.72 -9.29 35.98
CA PHE A 13 -35.60 -10.19 35.74
C PHE A 13 -35.90 -11.58 36.29
N THR A 14 -35.41 -12.61 35.62
CA THR A 14 -35.47 -13.97 36.15
C THR A 14 -34.59 -14.09 37.40
N LEU A 15 -34.79 -15.16 38.19
CA LEU A 15 -34.04 -15.42 39.41
C LEU A 15 -32.52 -15.48 39.16
N GLU A 16 -32.11 -16.12 38.07
CA GLU A 16 -30.69 -16.24 37.68
C GLU A 16 -30.11 -14.90 37.20
N GLN A 17 -30.83 -14.14 36.38
CA GLN A 17 -30.40 -12.81 35.93
C GLN A 17 -30.25 -11.83 37.09
N ARG A 18 -31.17 -11.90 38.06
CA ARG A 18 -31.13 -11.06 39.25
C ARG A 18 -29.97 -11.44 40.17
N ALA A 19 -29.65 -12.73 40.31
CA ALA A 19 -28.49 -13.19 41.06
C ALA A 19 -27.19 -12.69 40.42
N TRP A 20 -27.08 -12.77 39.10
CA TRP A 20 -25.92 -12.27 38.35
C TRP A 20 -25.76 -10.75 38.49
N LEU A 21 -26.83 -9.98 38.30
CA LEU A 21 -26.80 -8.51 38.42
C LEU A 21 -26.47 -8.03 39.84
N ASN A 22 -27.02 -8.69 40.87
CA ASN A 22 -26.67 -8.36 42.26
C ASN A 22 -25.21 -8.72 42.57
N GLY A 23 -24.67 -9.80 42.00
CA GLY A 23 -23.25 -10.13 42.09
C GLY A 23 -22.36 -9.10 41.40
N TYR A 24 -22.76 -8.62 40.23
CA TYR A 24 -22.08 -7.56 39.50
C TYR A 24 -22.08 -6.22 40.26
N LEU A 25 -23.22 -5.83 40.83
CA LEU A 25 -23.32 -4.63 41.68
C LEU A 25 -22.48 -4.78 42.95
N ALA A 26 -22.49 -5.94 43.60
CA ALA A 26 -21.64 -6.20 44.75
C ALA A 26 -20.15 -6.05 44.42
N GLY A 27 -19.71 -6.52 43.24
CA GLY A 27 -18.33 -6.33 42.76
C GLY A 27 -17.98 -4.88 42.48
N LEU A 28 -18.90 -4.12 41.86
CA LEU A 28 -18.71 -2.69 41.57
C LEU A 28 -18.60 -1.81 42.82
N PHE A 29 -19.31 -2.16 43.89
CA PHE A 29 -19.32 -1.39 45.13
C PHE A 29 -18.38 -1.95 46.22
N ALA A 30 -17.67 -3.05 45.95
CA ALA A 30 -16.66 -3.60 46.85
C ALA A 30 -15.41 -2.71 46.95
N ASP A 31 -15.05 -1.96 45.90
CA ASP A 31 -13.87 -1.08 45.87
C ASP A 31 -14.08 0.30 46.51
N ALA A 32 -15.31 0.63 46.96
CA ALA A 32 -15.62 1.95 47.52
C ALA A 32 -15.50 2.03 49.06
N ASN A 33 -15.07 0.96 49.75
CA ASN A 33 -15.01 0.96 51.22
C ASN A 33 -13.90 0.05 51.78
N VAL A 34 -12.66 0.56 51.86
CA VAL A 34 -11.71 0.12 52.90
C VAL A 34 -10.86 1.30 53.38
N GLY A 35 -11.38 2.03 54.36
CA GLY A 35 -10.56 2.62 55.41
C GLY A 35 -10.58 1.67 56.62
N GLU A 36 -9.44 1.57 57.30
CA GLU A 36 -9.10 0.81 58.51
C GLU A 36 -8.42 -0.56 58.35
N ILE A 37 -7.32 -0.64 59.10
CA ILE A 37 -6.18 -1.55 59.05
C ILE A 37 -6.51 -2.84 59.81
N ALA A 38 -6.29 -4.00 59.18
CA ALA A 38 -6.07 -5.25 59.89
C ALA A 38 -4.90 -6.01 59.24
N THR A 39 -3.81 -6.09 59.98
CA THR A 39 -2.55 -6.74 59.61
C THR A 39 -2.71 -8.27 59.57
N ARG A 40 -2.46 -8.85 58.39
CA ARG A 40 -2.06 -10.26 58.22
C ARG A 40 -0.92 -10.35 57.19
N PRO A 41 0.10 -11.20 57.39
CA PRO A 41 1.32 -11.17 56.62
C PRO A 41 1.20 -12.01 55.33
N GLY A 42 1.73 -11.47 54.23
CA GLY A 42 2.24 -12.27 53.11
C GLY A 42 1.25 -12.69 52.03
N SER A 43 0.93 -11.77 51.11
CA SER A 43 1.05 -12.02 49.66
C SER A 43 0.93 -10.68 48.93
N SER A 44 2.05 -10.06 48.61
CA SER A 44 2.09 -8.98 47.63
C SER A 44 1.67 -9.55 46.28
N LEU A 45 0.39 -9.39 45.92
CA LEU A 45 0.02 -9.39 44.52
C LEU A 45 0.62 -8.12 43.95
N GLU A 46 1.82 -8.25 43.37
CA GLU A 46 2.38 -7.20 42.52
C GLU A 46 1.36 -6.91 41.43
N GLU A 47 0.75 -5.72 41.46
CA GLU A 47 0.15 -5.15 40.27
C GLU A 47 1.25 -5.13 39.21
N LYS A 48 1.13 -6.01 38.21
CA LYS A 48 2.06 -6.04 37.07
C LYS A 48 2.00 -4.68 36.39
N LYS A 49 2.93 -3.81 36.75
CA LYS A 49 3.05 -2.45 36.20
C LYS A 49 3.42 -2.59 34.73
N THR A 50 2.42 -2.46 33.86
CA THR A 50 2.60 -2.57 32.41
C THR A 50 3.43 -1.40 31.90
N GLU A 51 4.40 -1.67 31.04
CA GLU A 51 5.31 -0.64 30.56
C GLU A 51 4.78 0.07 29.31
N PRO A 52 4.74 1.42 29.25
CA PRO A 52 4.28 2.13 28.06
C PRO A 52 5.10 1.81 26.80
N LEU A 53 4.40 1.71 25.66
CA LEU A 53 4.99 1.49 24.35
C LEU A 53 4.22 2.28 23.28
N LEU A 54 4.87 3.24 22.62
CA LEU A 54 4.27 3.94 21.49
C LEU A 54 4.55 3.18 20.19
N VAL A 55 3.51 2.86 19.44
CA VAL A 55 3.61 2.26 18.10
C VAL A 55 2.93 3.19 17.11
N MET A 56 3.70 3.80 16.21
CA MET A 56 3.13 4.62 15.14
C MET A 56 3.32 3.98 13.77
N TYR A 57 2.37 4.23 12.86
CA TYR A 57 2.44 3.65 11.52
C TYR A 57 2.21 4.66 10.40
N GLY A 58 2.91 4.42 9.29
CA GLY A 58 2.69 5.08 8.00
C GLY A 58 2.20 4.06 6.99
N SER A 59 1.00 4.23 6.43
CA SER A 59 0.41 3.26 5.52
C SER A 59 -0.46 3.91 4.45
N GLN A 60 -0.25 3.51 3.20
CA GLN A 60 -1.15 3.89 2.10
C GLN A 60 -2.32 2.89 1.98
N THR A 61 -2.01 1.58 1.97
CA THR A 61 -2.95 0.49 1.70
C THR A 61 -3.36 -0.31 2.95
N GLY A 62 -2.96 0.13 4.13
CA GLY A 62 -3.31 -0.49 5.42
C GLY A 62 -2.44 -1.69 5.84
N THR A 63 -1.44 -2.12 5.05
CA THR A 63 -0.55 -3.24 5.43
C THR A 63 0.25 -2.91 6.70
N ALA A 64 0.86 -1.72 6.76
CA ALA A 64 1.63 -1.27 7.92
C ALA A 64 0.72 -1.08 9.15
N GLU A 65 -0.51 -0.59 8.95
CA GLU A 65 -1.51 -0.47 10.01
C GLU A 65 -1.87 -1.84 10.62
N LYS A 66 -2.17 -2.84 9.78
CA LYS A 66 -2.48 -4.21 10.24
C LYS A 66 -1.31 -4.80 11.03
N LEU A 67 -0.07 -4.59 10.56
CA LEU A 67 1.13 -5.02 11.27
C LEU A 67 1.33 -4.30 12.60
N ALA A 68 1.14 -2.99 12.66
CA ALA A 68 1.22 -2.21 13.90
C ALA A 68 0.18 -2.68 14.93
N LYS A 69 -1.06 -2.93 14.50
CA LYS A 69 -2.13 -3.49 15.36
C LYS A 69 -1.78 -4.91 15.84
N ARG A 70 -1.20 -5.75 14.99
CA ARG A 70 -0.71 -7.08 15.37
C ARG A 70 0.42 -7.01 16.39
N LEU A 71 1.37 -6.10 16.17
CA LEU A 71 2.51 -5.85 17.05
C LEU A 71 2.04 -5.41 18.44
N ALA A 72 1.05 -4.52 18.52
CA ALA A 72 0.45 -4.09 19.78
C ALA A 72 -0.20 -5.27 20.53
N LYS A 73 -1.01 -6.10 19.86
CA LYS A 73 -1.62 -7.29 20.49
C LYS A 73 -0.58 -8.27 21.04
N GLU A 74 0.58 -8.37 20.39
CA GLU A 74 1.68 -9.21 20.89
C GLU A 74 2.43 -8.55 22.06
N ALA A 75 2.59 -7.23 22.03
CA ALA A 75 3.19 -6.46 23.11
C ALA A 75 2.35 -6.51 24.40
N GLU A 76 1.01 -6.46 24.30
CA GLU A 76 0.08 -6.62 25.44
C GLU A 76 0.33 -7.93 26.21
N LYS A 77 0.48 -9.04 25.47
CA LYS A 77 0.77 -10.36 26.06
C LYS A 77 2.12 -10.41 26.79
N ARG A 78 3.02 -9.49 26.45
CA ARG A 78 4.38 -9.39 27.00
C ARG A 78 4.50 -8.35 28.11
N GLY A 79 3.37 -7.78 28.58
CA GLY A 79 3.34 -6.85 29.71
C GLY A 79 3.60 -5.39 29.33
N PHE A 80 3.53 -5.04 28.05
CA PHE A 80 3.52 -3.64 27.61
C PHE A 80 2.10 -3.09 27.53
N ALA A 81 1.96 -1.77 27.64
CA ALA A 81 0.73 -1.02 27.37
C ALA A 81 0.90 -0.25 26.05
N PRO A 82 0.63 -0.88 24.89
CA PRO A 82 0.87 -0.25 23.60
C PRO A 82 -0.21 0.78 23.24
N ARG A 83 0.23 1.92 22.70
CA ARG A 83 -0.63 2.92 22.07
C ARG A 83 -0.35 2.95 20.57
N VAL A 84 -1.36 2.63 19.75
CA VAL A 84 -1.23 2.57 18.28
C VAL A 84 -1.82 3.82 17.63
N MET A 85 -1.04 4.56 16.84
CA MET A 85 -1.47 5.81 16.21
C MET A 85 -0.92 5.97 14.78
N GLU A 86 -1.59 6.75 13.94
CA GLU A 86 -1.05 7.16 12.64
C GLU A 86 0.11 8.15 12.83
N LEU A 87 1.12 8.15 11.96
CA LEU A 87 2.26 9.07 12.06
C LEU A 87 1.83 10.54 11.96
N ASN A 88 0.80 10.89 11.19
CA ASN A 88 0.23 12.24 11.11
C ASN A 88 -0.40 12.74 12.42
N ALA A 89 -0.64 11.87 13.42
CA ALA A 89 -1.16 12.24 14.73
C ALA A 89 -0.04 12.67 15.71
N TYR A 90 1.20 12.81 15.24
CA TYR A 90 2.38 13.15 16.06
C TYR A 90 2.20 14.40 16.93
N ALA A 91 1.41 15.38 16.49
CA ALA A 91 1.17 16.61 17.25
C ALA A 91 0.42 16.38 18.58
N SER A 92 -0.25 15.23 18.73
CA SER A 92 -0.91 14.81 19.97
C SER A 92 -0.03 13.95 20.89
N VAL A 93 1.24 13.74 20.51
CA VAL A 93 2.20 12.92 21.23
C VAL A 93 3.23 13.83 21.91
N ASP A 94 3.36 13.70 23.22
CA ASP A 94 4.48 14.28 23.96
C ASP A 94 5.67 13.30 23.95
N PHE A 95 6.52 13.42 22.92
CA PHE A 95 7.71 12.58 22.76
C PHE A 95 8.73 12.72 23.90
N SER A 96 8.65 13.77 24.73
CA SER A 96 9.54 13.92 25.89
C SER A 96 9.22 12.92 27.01
N SER A 97 7.98 12.42 27.06
CA SER A 97 7.49 11.44 28.03
C SER A 97 7.61 9.98 27.55
N GLU A 98 7.90 9.79 26.26
CA GLU A 98 7.95 8.47 25.63
C GLU A 98 9.35 7.87 25.76
N HIS A 99 9.44 6.62 26.19
CA HIS A 99 10.73 5.90 26.32
C HIS A 99 10.92 4.81 25.29
N ARG A 100 9.82 4.26 24.75
CA ARG A 100 9.84 3.17 23.77
C ARG A 100 8.97 3.52 22.58
N PHE A 101 9.56 3.57 21.41
CA PHE A 101 8.88 3.98 20.20
C PHE A 101 9.16 3.04 19.03
N LEU A 102 8.11 2.53 18.41
CA LEU A 102 8.20 1.67 17.23
C LEU A 102 7.54 2.36 16.05
N ILE A 103 8.21 2.34 14.90
CA ILE A 103 7.63 2.77 13.64
C ILE A 103 7.41 1.55 12.75
N VAL A 104 6.19 1.41 12.21
CA VAL A 104 5.90 0.49 11.11
C VAL A 104 5.46 1.31 9.91
N THR A 105 6.27 1.40 8.86
CA THR A 105 5.95 2.29 7.72
C THR A 105 6.15 1.59 6.39
N SER A 106 5.20 1.77 5.47
CA SER A 106 5.44 1.52 4.05
C SER A 106 6.24 2.66 3.42
N THR A 107 6.76 2.43 2.22
CA THR A 107 7.36 3.45 1.35
C THR A 107 6.46 3.65 0.13
N TRP A 108 6.31 4.88 -0.34
CA TRP A 108 5.49 5.20 -1.52
C TRP A 108 6.24 6.11 -2.50
N GLY A 109 5.86 6.08 -3.78
CA GLY A 109 6.52 6.87 -4.83
C GLY A 109 8.02 6.57 -4.95
N ASP A 110 8.84 7.63 -5.03
CA ASP A 110 10.29 7.54 -5.18
C ASP A 110 11.00 7.52 -3.80
N GLY A 111 10.54 6.66 -2.89
CA GLY A 111 11.13 6.53 -1.55
C GLY A 111 10.51 7.41 -0.46
N ASP A 112 9.37 8.02 -0.74
CA ASP A 112 8.71 8.96 0.16
C ASP A 112 7.87 8.23 1.23
N PRO A 113 7.68 8.85 2.41
CA PRO A 113 6.73 8.35 3.39
C PRO A 113 5.29 8.39 2.83
N PRO A 114 4.40 7.49 3.28
CA PRO A 114 2.98 7.53 2.94
C PRO A 114 2.34 8.86 3.35
N ASP A 115 1.17 9.17 2.78
CA ASP A 115 0.50 10.45 3.02
C ASP A 115 0.24 10.71 4.52
N ASN A 116 -0.15 9.67 5.26
CA ASN A 116 -0.35 9.73 6.71
C ASN A 116 0.95 9.71 7.54
N ALA A 117 2.12 9.89 6.92
CA ALA A 117 3.43 9.95 7.55
C ALA A 117 4.28 11.16 7.08
N ALA A 118 3.93 11.77 5.95
CA ALA A 118 4.68 12.88 5.37
C ALA A 118 4.83 14.09 6.31
N ALA A 119 3.77 14.45 7.05
CA ALA A 119 3.83 15.58 8.00
C ALA A 119 4.79 15.32 9.17
N PHE A 120 4.84 14.09 9.67
CA PHE A 120 5.79 13.71 10.72
C PHE A 120 7.23 13.74 10.20
N TRP A 121 7.47 13.28 8.97
CA TRP A 121 8.78 13.40 8.32
C TRP A 121 9.23 14.86 8.20
N GLN A 122 8.34 15.76 7.79
CA GLN A 122 8.64 17.21 7.76
C GLN A 122 8.93 17.76 9.15
N HIS A 123 8.16 17.37 10.16
CA HIS A 123 8.40 17.77 11.55
C HIS A 123 9.77 17.33 12.06
N LEU A 124 10.17 16.08 11.84
CA LEU A 124 11.49 15.57 12.26
C LEU A 124 12.64 16.32 11.56
N ASN A 125 12.44 16.83 10.34
CA ASN A 125 13.45 17.59 9.61
C ASN A 125 13.41 19.10 9.88
N SER A 126 12.43 19.58 10.65
CA SER A 126 12.34 20.99 11.01
C SER A 126 13.40 21.39 12.03
N HIS A 127 13.74 22.69 12.07
CA HIS A 127 14.63 23.26 13.10
C HIS A 127 14.04 23.17 14.51
N THR A 128 12.73 22.93 14.62
CA THR A 128 11.99 22.79 15.87
C THR A 128 11.93 21.35 16.39
N ALA A 129 12.53 20.38 15.67
CA ALA A 129 12.54 18.99 16.09
C ALA A 129 13.29 18.82 17.44
N PRO A 130 12.67 18.22 18.47
CA PRO A 130 13.32 18.03 19.76
C PRO A 130 14.44 16.99 19.67
N ARG A 131 15.40 17.08 20.59
CA ARG A 131 16.30 15.97 20.88
C ARG A 131 15.52 14.83 21.53
N LEU A 132 15.87 13.60 21.17
CA LEU A 132 15.19 12.37 21.59
C LEU A 132 16.14 11.42 22.31
N ASP A 133 17.13 11.95 23.04
CA ASP A 133 18.21 11.18 23.67
C ASP A 133 17.72 10.09 24.64
N HIS A 134 16.54 10.28 25.23
CA HIS A 134 15.88 9.33 26.15
C HIS A 134 15.03 8.27 25.44
N LEU A 135 14.79 8.42 24.12
CA LEU A 135 13.89 7.59 23.35
C LEU A 135 14.63 6.36 22.80
N SER A 136 14.12 5.18 23.11
CA SER A 136 14.56 3.93 22.51
C SER A 136 13.63 3.55 21.36
N TYR A 137 14.20 3.22 20.19
CA TYR A 137 13.37 2.95 19.00
C TYR A 137 13.83 1.78 18.12
N SER A 138 12.91 1.29 17.30
CA SER A 138 13.20 0.41 16.16
C SER A 138 12.16 0.63 15.05
N VAL A 139 12.54 0.33 13.81
CA VAL A 139 11.72 0.55 12.62
C VAL A 139 11.51 -0.75 11.86
N LEU A 140 10.26 -1.04 11.51
CA LEU A 140 9.90 -2.06 10.53
C LEU A 140 9.49 -1.35 9.23
N ALA A 141 10.32 -1.48 8.20
CA ALA A 141 10.11 -0.83 6.92
C ALA A 141 9.49 -1.81 5.92
N LEU A 142 8.40 -1.41 5.27
CA LEU A 142 7.79 -2.16 4.18
C LEU A 142 8.09 -1.46 2.85
N GLY A 143 8.60 -2.22 1.90
CA GLY A 143 8.93 -1.73 0.57
C GLY A 143 8.74 -2.82 -0.47
N ASP A 144 9.20 -2.53 -1.67
CA ASP A 144 9.21 -3.45 -2.80
C ASP A 144 10.55 -3.30 -3.51
N LYS A 145 11.33 -4.38 -3.62
CA LYS A 145 12.68 -4.35 -4.20
C LYS A 145 12.70 -3.97 -5.69
N ASN A 146 11.54 -3.99 -6.36
CA ASN A 146 11.41 -3.55 -7.75
C ASN A 146 11.48 -2.02 -7.89
N TYR A 147 11.31 -1.27 -6.80
CA TYR A 147 11.44 0.18 -6.78
C TYR A 147 12.86 0.61 -6.43
N SER A 148 13.29 1.75 -6.97
CA SER A 148 14.65 2.26 -6.85
C SER A 148 15.06 2.52 -5.40
N ASP A 149 14.16 3.08 -4.58
CA ASP A 149 14.36 3.34 -3.16
C ASP A 149 13.62 2.34 -2.25
N PHE A 150 14.05 1.06 -2.33
CA PHE A 150 13.53 -0.02 -1.49
C PHE A 150 13.57 0.36 0.00
N CYS A 151 12.42 0.36 0.67
CA CYS A 151 12.24 0.75 2.08
C CYS A 151 12.71 2.19 2.41
N GLY A 152 12.77 3.09 1.41
CA GLY A 152 13.26 4.47 1.54
C GLY A 152 12.68 5.25 2.72
N ALA A 153 11.36 5.19 2.94
CA ALA A 153 10.73 5.89 4.06
C ALA A 153 11.20 5.37 5.41
N GLY A 154 11.29 4.04 5.57
CA GLY A 154 11.75 3.42 6.81
C GLY A 154 13.22 3.69 7.11
N LYS A 155 14.06 3.71 6.08
CA LYS A 155 15.47 4.13 6.17
C LYS A 155 15.59 5.58 6.64
N LYS A 156 14.86 6.49 5.99
CA LYS A 156 14.77 7.91 6.35
C LYS A 156 14.40 8.11 7.82
N PHE A 157 13.33 7.46 8.30
CA PHE A 157 12.91 7.58 9.70
C PHE A 157 13.94 7.02 10.68
N ASP A 158 14.51 5.86 10.41
CA ASP A 158 15.53 5.23 11.26
C ASP A 158 16.77 6.14 11.39
N GLU A 159 17.35 6.57 10.26
CA GLU A 159 18.50 7.47 10.25
C GLU A 159 18.21 8.80 10.96
N ARG A 160 17.02 9.38 10.73
CA ARG A 160 16.68 10.67 11.32
C ARG A 160 16.46 10.60 12.82
N LEU A 161 15.84 9.53 13.33
CA LEU A 161 15.67 9.33 14.78
C LEU A 161 17.02 9.21 15.50
N GLU A 162 17.97 8.48 14.90
CA GLU A 162 19.34 8.40 15.42
C GLU A 162 20.05 9.76 15.41
N GLN A 163 19.93 10.55 14.34
CA GLN A 163 20.48 11.91 14.28
C GLN A 163 19.91 12.83 15.38
N LEU A 164 18.65 12.64 15.75
CA LEU A 164 17.98 13.36 16.84
C LEU A 164 18.36 12.85 18.24
N GLY A 165 19.17 11.80 18.34
CA GLY A 165 19.69 11.26 19.60
C GLY A 165 19.01 10.00 20.10
N ALA A 166 17.92 9.57 19.46
CA ALA A 166 17.22 8.35 19.87
C ALA A 166 18.11 7.12 19.73
N ARG A 167 17.98 6.18 20.66
CA ARG A 167 18.78 4.95 20.70
C ARG A 167 18.08 3.82 19.96
N ARG A 168 18.71 3.31 18.90
CA ARG A 168 18.24 2.11 18.21
C ARG A 168 18.40 0.88 19.11
N ILE A 169 17.31 0.22 19.49
CA ILE A 169 17.33 -0.95 20.38
C ILE A 169 17.38 -2.28 19.64
N HIS A 170 16.88 -2.31 18.41
CA HIS A 170 16.97 -3.44 17.51
C HIS A 170 17.11 -2.90 16.08
N PRO A 171 17.98 -3.49 15.23
CA PRO A 171 18.15 -3.05 13.86
C PRO A 171 16.83 -2.90 13.11
N ARG A 172 16.78 -1.92 12.20
CA ARG A 172 15.67 -1.82 11.25
C ARG A 172 15.61 -3.08 10.40
N ALA A 173 14.41 -3.57 10.12
CA ALA A 173 14.17 -4.60 9.13
C ALA A 173 13.55 -4.00 7.86
N ASP A 174 14.13 -4.33 6.71
CA ASP A 174 13.68 -3.89 5.39
C ASP A 174 12.91 -5.05 4.73
N CYS A 175 11.58 -5.02 4.80
CA CYS A 175 10.69 -6.03 4.25
C CYS A 175 10.37 -5.77 2.78
N ASP A 176 10.46 -6.82 1.97
CA ASP A 176 9.92 -6.85 0.60
C ASP A 176 8.41 -7.18 0.62
N VAL A 177 7.81 -7.33 -0.57
CA VAL A 177 6.37 -7.61 -0.74
C VAL A 177 5.88 -8.82 0.05
N ASP A 178 6.67 -9.90 0.11
CA ASP A 178 6.44 -11.09 0.93
C ASP A 178 7.02 -10.87 2.35
N TYR A 179 6.53 -9.84 3.04
CA TYR A 179 7.12 -9.28 4.26
C TYR A 179 7.07 -10.22 5.47
N GLU A 180 6.21 -11.25 5.47
CA GLU A 180 5.80 -11.99 6.66
C GLU A 180 6.99 -12.63 7.40
N THR A 181 7.92 -13.22 6.66
CA THR A 181 9.10 -13.89 7.24
C THR A 181 10.04 -12.89 7.89
N THR A 182 10.41 -11.83 7.17
CA THR A 182 11.31 -10.78 7.67
C THR A 182 10.69 -10.04 8.86
N ALA A 183 9.39 -9.73 8.79
CA ALA A 183 8.67 -9.10 9.89
C ALA A 183 8.64 -9.98 11.14
N LYS A 184 8.45 -11.30 10.98
CA LYS A 184 8.48 -12.24 12.10
C LYS A 184 9.86 -12.30 12.76
N GLN A 185 10.93 -12.41 11.97
CA GLN A 185 12.31 -12.42 12.46
C GLN A 185 12.66 -11.13 13.22
N TRP A 186 12.24 -9.98 12.69
CA TRP A 186 12.40 -8.69 13.37
C TRP A 186 11.66 -8.65 14.71
N MET A 187 10.40 -9.11 14.76
CA MET A 187 9.65 -9.16 16.02
C MET A 187 10.33 -10.08 17.05
N GLU A 188 10.83 -11.24 16.64
CA GLU A 188 11.54 -12.18 17.52
C GLU A 188 12.80 -11.56 18.14
N GLY A 189 13.55 -10.76 17.37
CA GLY A 189 14.71 -10.02 17.87
C GLY A 189 14.38 -8.76 18.67
N LEU A 190 13.21 -8.15 18.42
CA LEU A 190 12.76 -6.92 19.07
C LEU A 190 12.37 -7.13 20.53
N TRP A 191 11.64 -8.20 20.86
CA TRP A 191 11.07 -8.37 22.21
C TRP A 191 12.12 -8.38 23.31
N PRO A 192 13.23 -9.15 23.20
CA PRO A 192 14.28 -9.13 24.22
C PRO A 192 14.96 -7.76 24.34
N ALA A 193 14.99 -6.96 23.27
CA ALA A 193 15.56 -5.63 23.30
C ALA A 193 14.66 -4.63 24.06
N LEU A 194 13.34 -4.69 23.87
CA LEU A 194 12.37 -3.83 24.55
C LEU A 194 12.36 -4.05 26.07
N GLU A 195 12.46 -5.31 26.51
CA GLU A 195 12.51 -5.69 27.92
C GLU A 195 13.76 -5.13 28.62
N LYS A 196 14.90 -5.06 27.91
CA LYS A 196 16.15 -4.50 28.44
C LYS A 196 16.12 -2.99 28.65
N VAL A 197 15.29 -2.25 27.90
CA VAL A 197 15.13 -0.78 28.08
C VAL A 197 14.62 -0.45 29.49
N GLY A 198 13.72 -1.29 30.04
CA GLY A 198 13.18 -1.10 31.40
C GLY A 198 14.20 -1.41 32.50
N GLN A 199 15.15 -2.30 32.23
CA GLN A 199 16.21 -2.70 33.16
C GLN A 199 17.40 -1.73 33.16
N ALA A 200 17.72 -1.12 32.00
CA ALA A 200 18.81 -0.14 31.86
C ALA A 200 18.54 1.19 32.57
N SER A 201 17.28 1.56 32.83
CA SER A 201 16.92 2.71 33.68
C SER A 201 17.27 2.50 35.16
N ARG A 202 17.61 1.28 35.59
CA ARG A 202 17.91 0.95 37.00
C ARG A 202 19.40 0.71 37.28
N LEU A 203 20.24 0.50 36.27
CA LEU A 203 21.66 0.20 36.47
C LEU A 203 22.51 0.68 35.27
N SER A 204 23.58 1.42 35.56
CA SER A 204 24.75 1.64 34.69
C SER A 204 26.01 1.19 35.46
N PRO A 205 27.16 0.92 34.83
CA PRO A 205 27.42 -0.09 33.79
C PRO A 205 28.71 -0.90 34.07
N ILE A 206 28.84 -2.18 33.65
CA ILE A 206 30.14 -2.80 33.30
C ILE A 206 29.95 -3.82 32.15
N ALA A 207 30.91 -3.79 31.21
CA ALA A 207 31.00 -4.46 29.91
C ALA A 207 31.24 -5.99 29.92
N LYS A 208 30.87 -6.67 28.82
CA LYS A 208 31.77 -7.41 27.89
C LYS A 208 31.00 -8.34 26.92
N GLU A 209 31.37 -8.30 25.65
CA GLU A 209 31.24 -9.37 24.64
C GLU A 209 32.38 -10.41 24.79
N PRO A 210 32.46 -11.52 24.02
CA PRO A 210 31.45 -12.22 23.18
C PRO A 210 31.45 -13.76 23.39
N ALA A 211 30.53 -14.51 22.75
CA ALA A 211 30.77 -15.91 22.33
C ALA A 211 29.77 -16.41 21.27
N GLU A 212 30.31 -16.99 20.19
CA GLU A 212 29.68 -17.78 19.13
C GLU A 212 29.08 -19.09 19.67
N ILE A 213 28.00 -19.62 19.06
CA ILE A 213 27.84 -21.07 18.76
C ILE A 213 27.03 -21.26 17.45
N ALA A 214 27.54 -22.23 16.67
CA ALA A 214 27.16 -22.77 15.38
C ALA A 214 25.72 -23.33 15.20
N GLY A 215 25.25 -23.29 13.94
CA GLY A 215 24.94 -24.48 13.13
C GLY A 215 23.56 -25.17 13.28
N PRO A 216 22.79 -25.37 12.18
CA PRO A 216 21.37 -25.74 12.24
C PRO A 216 21.11 -27.25 12.17
N GLY A 217 20.06 -27.70 12.87
CA GLY A 217 19.44 -29.02 12.68
C GLY A 217 18.07 -28.86 12.01
N PHE A 218 18.00 -29.16 10.72
CA PHE A 218 16.79 -29.16 9.90
C PHE A 218 16.09 -30.53 10.04
N SER A 219 14.79 -30.55 10.29
CA SER A 219 13.95 -31.74 10.06
C SER A 219 12.53 -31.31 9.68
N GLU A 220 12.37 -31.16 8.37
CA GLU A 220 11.33 -31.75 7.50
C GLU A 220 9.98 -32.16 8.15
N LEU A 221 8.94 -31.37 7.85
CA LEU A 221 7.54 -31.79 7.94
C LEU A 221 7.15 -32.48 6.63
N LEU A 222 6.95 -33.80 6.68
CA LEU A 222 6.36 -34.57 5.59
C LEU A 222 4.82 -34.57 5.70
N LEU A 223 4.20 -34.20 4.57
CA LEU A 223 3.08 -34.87 3.91
C LEU A 223 1.87 -35.30 4.77
N SER A 224 0.74 -34.62 4.55
CA SER A 224 -0.57 -35.27 4.56
C SER A 224 -1.22 -35.08 3.19
N THR A 225 -1.22 -36.15 2.42
CA THR A 225 -1.99 -36.37 1.20
C THR A 225 -3.36 -36.92 1.58
N GLY A 226 -4.43 -36.30 1.07
CA GLY A 226 -5.78 -36.82 1.20
C GLY A 226 -6.82 -35.78 0.82
N SER A 227 -7.21 -35.74 -0.44
CA SER A 227 -8.41 -35.01 -0.88
C SER A 227 -9.26 -35.97 -1.72
N GLU A 228 -10.34 -36.46 -1.12
CA GLU A 228 -11.46 -37.01 -1.86
C GLU A 228 -12.21 -35.88 -2.59
N PRO A 229 -12.84 -36.15 -3.74
CA PRO A 229 -13.52 -35.13 -4.53
C PRO A 229 -14.93 -34.90 -4.00
N GLY A 230 -15.25 -33.68 -3.54
CA GLY A 230 -16.65 -33.34 -3.25
C GLY A 230 -16.95 -32.22 -2.25
N GLN A 231 -15.96 -31.50 -1.71
CA GLN A 231 -16.22 -30.32 -0.88
C GLN A 231 -15.32 -29.17 -1.34
N VAL A 232 -15.94 -28.10 -1.86
CA VAL A 232 -15.28 -26.82 -2.08
C VAL A 232 -14.86 -26.33 -0.69
N PRO A 233 -13.55 -26.21 -0.39
CA PRO A 233 -13.13 -25.63 0.88
C PRO A 233 -13.64 -24.19 0.91
N ASP A 234 -14.09 -23.73 2.07
CA ASP A 234 -14.42 -22.33 2.35
C ASP A 234 -13.13 -21.49 2.32
N ALA A 235 -12.54 -21.40 1.12
CA ALA A 235 -11.24 -20.82 0.90
C ALA A 235 -11.43 -19.34 0.61
N HIS A 236 -11.31 -18.52 1.64
CA HIS A 236 -11.26 -17.06 1.49
C HIS A 236 -10.15 -16.69 0.50
N TYR A 237 -10.53 -16.11 -0.64
CA TYR A 237 -9.58 -15.59 -1.62
C TYR A 237 -8.92 -14.29 -1.12
N GLY A 238 -7.64 -14.12 -1.43
CA GLY A 238 -6.82 -13.00 -1.01
C GLY A 238 -5.45 -13.03 -1.68
N ARG A 239 -4.52 -12.16 -1.28
CA ARG A 239 -3.20 -12.04 -1.93
C ARG A 239 -2.43 -13.36 -2.04
N ASN A 240 -2.57 -14.24 -1.05
CA ASN A 240 -1.87 -15.53 -1.00
C ASN A 240 -2.66 -16.68 -1.65
N HIS A 241 -3.95 -16.46 -1.94
CA HIS A 241 -4.83 -17.43 -2.59
C HIS A 241 -5.76 -16.70 -3.58
N LEU A 242 -5.36 -16.64 -4.84
CA LEU A 242 -6.00 -15.83 -5.87
C LEU A 242 -7.28 -16.49 -6.40
N PHE A 243 -8.31 -15.68 -6.66
CA PHE A 243 -9.53 -16.14 -7.31
C PHE A 243 -9.35 -16.22 -8.83
N PRO A 244 -9.61 -17.36 -9.49
CA PRO A 244 -9.52 -17.48 -10.95
C PRO A 244 -10.77 -16.88 -11.62
N ALA A 245 -10.83 -15.55 -11.70
CA ALA A 245 -11.90 -14.81 -12.35
C ALA A 245 -11.95 -15.02 -13.87
N ARG A 246 -12.98 -14.47 -14.51
CA ARG A 246 -13.13 -14.47 -15.97
C ARG A 246 -13.33 -13.07 -16.50
N LEU A 247 -12.64 -12.73 -17.58
CA LEU A 247 -12.90 -11.51 -18.33
C LEU A 247 -14.20 -11.66 -19.11
N ILE A 248 -15.15 -10.76 -18.90
CA ILE A 248 -16.47 -10.75 -19.54
C ILE A 248 -16.46 -9.80 -20.75
N ALA A 249 -15.84 -8.62 -20.60
CA ALA A 249 -15.75 -7.64 -21.68
C ALA A 249 -14.36 -7.01 -21.75
N ASN A 250 -13.95 -6.66 -22.97
CA ASN A 250 -12.75 -5.89 -23.27
C ASN A 250 -13.06 -4.92 -24.42
N ARG A 251 -13.23 -3.64 -24.08
CA ARG A 251 -13.60 -2.59 -25.03
C ARG A 251 -12.54 -1.52 -25.09
N LYS A 252 -12.16 -1.10 -26.30
CA LYS A 252 -11.30 0.07 -26.49
C LYS A 252 -12.09 1.34 -26.21
N LEU A 253 -11.57 2.21 -25.36
CA LEU A 253 -12.18 3.49 -24.98
C LEU A 253 -11.74 4.63 -25.90
N ASN A 254 -10.50 4.59 -26.38
CA ASN A 254 -10.03 5.61 -27.33
C ASN A 254 -10.68 5.40 -28.70
N ALA A 255 -11.07 6.50 -29.35
CA ALA A 255 -11.60 6.46 -30.71
C ALA A 255 -10.50 6.19 -31.75
N ALA A 256 -10.91 5.92 -33.00
CA ALA A 256 -10.00 5.80 -34.12
C ALA A 256 -9.16 7.08 -34.28
N GLY A 257 -7.85 6.92 -34.53
CA GLY A 257 -6.90 8.03 -34.64
C GLY A 257 -6.11 8.36 -33.37
N SER A 258 -6.51 7.83 -32.20
CA SER A 258 -5.70 7.96 -30.99
C SER A 258 -4.39 7.16 -31.09
N ALA A 259 -3.30 7.76 -30.62
CA ALA A 259 -2.01 7.08 -30.39
C ALA A 259 -2.01 6.21 -29.12
N LYS A 260 -3.06 6.30 -28.31
CA LYS A 260 -3.22 5.54 -27.07
C LYS A 260 -4.06 4.29 -27.31
N ASP A 261 -3.87 3.34 -26.42
CA ASP A 261 -4.76 2.20 -26.28
C ASP A 261 -5.18 2.12 -24.82
N THR A 262 -6.42 2.49 -24.51
CA THR A 262 -7.00 2.42 -23.17
C THR A 262 -8.21 1.51 -23.24
N ARG A 263 -8.27 0.51 -22.36
CA ARG A 263 -9.30 -0.52 -22.33
C ARG A 263 -10.20 -0.37 -21.12
N HIS A 264 -11.48 -0.54 -21.35
CA HIS A 264 -12.46 -0.89 -20.33
C HIS A 264 -12.55 -2.41 -20.27
N LEU A 265 -12.33 -2.96 -19.08
CA LEU A 265 -12.34 -4.40 -18.85
C LEU A 265 -13.36 -4.71 -17.77
N GLU A 266 -14.21 -5.72 -18.01
CA GLU A 266 -15.21 -6.18 -17.05
C GLU A 266 -14.85 -7.60 -16.62
N ILE A 267 -14.76 -7.86 -15.32
CA ILE A 267 -14.29 -9.12 -14.76
C ILE A 267 -15.36 -9.68 -13.82
N SER A 268 -15.73 -10.95 -14.01
CA SER A 268 -16.69 -11.63 -13.15
C SER A 268 -16.05 -12.00 -11.82
N LEU A 269 -16.73 -11.61 -10.74
CA LEU A 269 -16.49 -12.06 -9.36
C LEU A 269 -17.56 -13.04 -8.87
N GLU A 270 -18.42 -13.54 -9.76
CA GLU A 270 -19.46 -14.49 -9.37
C GLU A 270 -18.85 -15.73 -8.68
N ARG A 271 -19.52 -16.17 -7.60
CA ARG A 271 -19.14 -17.36 -6.82
C ARG A 271 -17.76 -17.26 -6.14
N SER A 272 -17.12 -16.10 -6.16
CA SER A 272 -15.85 -15.87 -5.46
C SER A 272 -16.04 -15.63 -3.95
N GLY A 273 -17.20 -15.09 -3.54
CA GLY A 273 -17.35 -14.54 -2.19
C GLY A 273 -16.51 -13.29 -1.93
N LEU A 274 -15.80 -12.76 -2.94
CA LEU A 274 -15.09 -11.50 -2.85
C LEU A 274 -16.09 -10.33 -2.84
N SER A 275 -15.83 -9.37 -1.97
CA SER A 275 -16.52 -8.09 -1.91
C SER A 275 -15.51 -6.96 -2.00
N TYR A 276 -15.92 -5.84 -2.59
CA TYR A 276 -15.13 -4.61 -2.64
C TYR A 276 -16.04 -3.40 -2.40
N GLU A 277 -15.42 -2.27 -2.10
CA GLU A 277 -16.07 -0.97 -2.07
C GLU A 277 -15.43 -0.03 -3.10
N VAL A 278 -16.15 1.02 -3.50
CA VAL A 278 -15.57 2.00 -4.41
C VAL A 278 -14.34 2.67 -3.80
N GLY A 279 -13.28 2.78 -4.60
CA GLY A 279 -11.96 3.23 -4.16
C GLY A 279 -11.01 2.10 -3.75
N ASP A 280 -11.47 0.84 -3.77
CA ASP A 280 -10.57 -0.33 -3.73
C ASP A 280 -9.81 -0.53 -5.03
N ALA A 281 -8.76 -1.35 -4.96
CA ALA A 281 -8.00 -1.80 -6.11
C ALA A 281 -8.17 -3.31 -6.33
N LEU A 282 -8.11 -3.74 -7.58
CA LEU A 282 -8.02 -5.15 -7.96
C LEU A 282 -6.56 -5.49 -8.24
N GLY A 283 -6.03 -6.49 -7.54
CA GLY A 283 -4.74 -7.09 -7.86
C GLY A 283 -4.93 -8.18 -8.91
N VAL A 284 -4.25 -8.05 -10.04
CA VAL A 284 -4.25 -9.02 -11.13
C VAL A 284 -2.88 -9.69 -11.20
N MET A 285 -2.83 -11.01 -11.15
CA MET A 285 -1.59 -11.75 -11.42
C MET A 285 -1.47 -12.01 -12.92
N PRO A 286 -0.48 -11.41 -13.60
CA PRO A 286 -0.35 -11.58 -15.04
C PRO A 286 0.45 -12.84 -15.41
N ALA A 287 0.49 -13.15 -16.70
CA ALA A 287 1.51 -14.00 -17.30
C ALA A 287 2.39 -13.18 -18.25
N ASN A 288 3.68 -13.53 -18.29
CA ASN A 288 4.64 -12.93 -19.20
C ASN A 288 4.30 -13.24 -20.68
N CYS A 289 4.84 -12.41 -21.58
CA CYS A 289 4.63 -12.60 -23.02
C CYS A 289 5.35 -13.88 -23.49
N PRO A 290 4.66 -14.83 -24.13
CA PRO A 290 5.29 -16.06 -24.62
C PRO A 290 6.43 -15.82 -25.62
N ALA A 291 6.34 -14.77 -26.44
CA ALA A 291 7.40 -14.39 -27.36
C ALA A 291 8.68 -13.95 -26.62
N LEU A 292 8.55 -13.14 -25.56
CA LEU A 292 9.70 -12.76 -24.74
C LEU A 292 10.31 -13.96 -24.00
N VAL A 293 9.47 -14.89 -23.54
CA VAL A 293 9.95 -16.15 -22.95
C VAL A 293 10.75 -16.95 -23.98
N ASN A 294 10.27 -17.06 -25.23
CA ASN A 294 11.02 -17.74 -26.30
C ASN A 294 12.36 -17.06 -26.59
N ASP A 295 12.41 -15.72 -26.62
CA ASP A 295 13.65 -14.98 -26.82
C ASP A 295 14.68 -15.29 -25.71
N LEU A 296 14.24 -15.38 -24.46
CA LEU A 296 15.10 -15.75 -23.33
C LEU A 296 15.59 -17.19 -23.42
N LEU A 297 14.70 -18.14 -23.76
CA LEU A 297 15.08 -19.54 -23.95
C LEU A 297 16.13 -19.67 -25.05
N GLN A 298 15.95 -18.96 -26.17
CA GLN A 298 16.93 -18.93 -27.25
C GLN A 298 18.27 -18.33 -26.78
N ALA A 299 18.25 -17.23 -26.03
CA ALA A 299 19.46 -16.61 -25.50
C ALA A 299 20.20 -17.50 -24.49
N LEU A 300 19.48 -18.35 -23.75
CA LEU A 300 20.05 -19.34 -22.83
C LEU A 300 20.50 -20.64 -23.51
N GLY A 301 20.09 -20.87 -24.76
CA GLY A 301 20.32 -22.14 -25.46
C GLY A 301 19.47 -23.29 -24.93
N CYS A 302 18.28 -22.99 -24.42
CA CYS A 302 17.35 -23.92 -23.78
C CYS A 302 16.13 -24.23 -24.67
N ASP A 303 15.54 -25.42 -24.52
CA ASP A 303 14.29 -25.79 -25.20
C ASP A 303 13.03 -25.44 -24.36
N GLY A 304 13.23 -25.20 -23.05
CA GLY A 304 12.21 -24.79 -22.10
C GLY A 304 11.63 -25.92 -21.26
N GLU A 305 11.99 -27.18 -21.52
CA GLU A 305 11.53 -28.36 -20.78
C GLU A 305 12.44 -28.71 -19.59
N GLU A 306 13.54 -27.96 -19.40
CA GLU A 306 14.47 -28.19 -18.31
C GLU A 306 13.78 -28.02 -16.94
N ALA A 307 14.03 -28.98 -16.04
CA ALA A 307 13.46 -28.95 -14.70
C ALA A 307 14.10 -27.84 -13.86
N VAL A 308 13.26 -26.95 -13.34
CA VAL A 308 13.65 -25.85 -12.45
C VAL A 308 12.63 -25.71 -11.32
N SER A 309 12.99 -24.94 -10.30
CA SER A 309 12.04 -24.54 -9.26
C SER A 309 11.29 -23.28 -9.68
N ASP A 310 9.99 -23.23 -9.38
CA ASP A 310 9.23 -22.00 -9.40
C ASP A 310 9.56 -21.10 -8.18
N ALA A 311 8.99 -19.90 -8.15
CA ALA A 311 9.23 -18.95 -7.05
C ALA A 311 8.70 -19.42 -5.68
N ARG A 312 7.98 -20.55 -5.61
CA ARG A 312 7.51 -21.20 -4.38
C ARG A 312 8.29 -22.48 -4.05
N GLY A 313 9.34 -22.80 -4.82
CA GLY A 313 10.16 -24.00 -4.63
C GLY A 313 9.55 -25.28 -5.18
N ARG A 314 8.50 -25.20 -6.01
CA ARG A 314 7.89 -26.37 -6.67
C ARG A 314 8.58 -26.63 -7.99
N GLU A 315 8.81 -27.90 -8.31
CA GLU A 315 9.39 -28.31 -9.58
C GLU A 315 8.44 -28.03 -10.77
N THR A 316 8.99 -27.47 -11.84
CA THR A 316 8.26 -27.13 -13.08
C THR A 316 9.25 -27.00 -14.25
N SER A 317 8.76 -26.81 -15.47
CA SER A 317 9.62 -26.53 -16.63
C SER A 317 10.09 -25.07 -16.65
N LEU A 318 11.28 -24.83 -17.19
CA LEU A 318 11.84 -23.47 -17.33
C LEU A 318 10.86 -22.52 -18.03
N ARG A 319 10.20 -22.99 -19.10
CA ARG A 319 9.18 -22.22 -19.82
C ARG A 319 8.03 -21.80 -18.90
N GLN A 320 7.50 -22.72 -18.10
CA GLN A 320 6.38 -22.42 -17.22
C GLN A 320 6.78 -21.49 -16.07
N ALA A 321 7.99 -21.67 -15.53
CA ALA A 321 8.57 -20.77 -14.52
C ALA A 321 8.70 -19.34 -15.05
N LEU A 322 9.30 -19.17 -16.25
CA LEU A 322 9.45 -17.86 -16.89
C LEU A 322 8.11 -17.23 -17.29
N LEU A 323 7.10 -18.02 -17.63
CA LEU A 323 5.77 -17.50 -17.97
C LEU A 323 5.02 -16.92 -16.76
N THR A 324 5.14 -17.55 -15.58
CA THR A 324 4.18 -17.32 -14.48
C THR A 324 4.77 -17.00 -13.13
N SER A 325 6.06 -17.24 -12.93
CA SER A 325 6.68 -17.19 -11.59
C SER A 325 7.72 -16.10 -11.43
N TYR A 326 8.41 -15.73 -12.51
CA TYR A 326 9.53 -14.80 -12.45
C TYR A 326 9.30 -13.54 -13.28
N GLN A 327 9.85 -12.42 -12.81
CA GLN A 327 9.89 -11.15 -13.50
C GLN A 327 11.03 -11.18 -14.50
N ILE A 328 10.69 -11.12 -15.79
CA ILE A 328 11.66 -11.24 -16.89
C ILE A 328 11.89 -9.92 -17.64
N THR A 329 11.14 -8.87 -17.29
CA THR A 329 11.23 -7.55 -17.93
C THR A 329 12.13 -6.58 -17.18
N GLN A 330 12.52 -6.85 -15.94
CA GLN A 330 13.41 -5.98 -15.17
C GLN A 330 14.53 -6.82 -14.56
N PRO A 331 15.80 -6.50 -14.82
CA PRO A 331 16.92 -7.26 -14.26
C PRO A 331 17.01 -7.05 -12.75
N SER A 332 17.27 -8.12 -12.01
CA SER A 332 17.51 -8.05 -10.57
C SER A 332 18.95 -7.59 -10.30
N THR A 333 19.19 -7.05 -9.10
CA THR A 333 20.55 -6.71 -8.65
C THR A 333 21.47 -7.94 -8.64
N ASP A 334 20.94 -9.13 -8.31
CA ASP A 334 21.72 -10.36 -8.28
C ASP A 334 22.15 -10.81 -9.68
N LEU A 335 21.26 -10.71 -10.67
CA LEU A 335 21.59 -10.97 -12.06
C LEU A 335 22.68 -10.01 -12.56
N LEU A 336 22.52 -8.70 -12.30
CA LEU A 336 23.50 -7.70 -12.72
C LEU A 336 24.87 -7.93 -12.08
N ARG A 337 24.89 -8.30 -10.78
CA ARG A 337 26.13 -8.62 -10.06
C ARG A 337 26.83 -9.83 -10.67
N ILE A 338 26.11 -10.94 -10.89
CA ILE A 338 26.71 -12.15 -11.48
C ILE A 338 27.20 -11.89 -12.91
N LEU A 339 26.44 -11.13 -13.71
CA LEU A 339 26.88 -10.73 -15.05
C LEU A 339 28.17 -9.91 -14.97
N SER A 340 28.26 -8.92 -14.08
CA SER A 340 29.47 -8.12 -13.88
C SER A 340 30.67 -8.98 -13.47
N GLU A 341 30.48 -9.94 -12.56
CA GLU A 341 31.52 -10.83 -12.07
C GLU A 341 32.02 -11.79 -13.17
N ARG A 342 31.13 -12.33 -14.01
CA ARG A 342 31.48 -13.33 -15.04
C ARG A 342 31.96 -12.71 -16.35
N SER A 343 31.49 -11.52 -16.70
CA SER A 343 31.91 -10.82 -17.92
C SER A 343 33.19 -10.01 -17.75
N ASP A 344 33.57 -9.69 -16.50
CA ASP A 344 34.60 -8.71 -16.15
C ASP A 344 34.37 -7.32 -16.80
N ASP A 345 33.10 -6.97 -17.02
CA ASP A 345 32.73 -5.68 -17.62
C ASP A 345 32.95 -4.53 -16.63
N ALA A 346 33.92 -3.68 -16.94
CA ALA A 346 34.34 -2.56 -16.09
C ALA A 346 33.24 -1.50 -15.91
N GLU A 347 32.39 -1.29 -16.92
CA GLU A 347 31.33 -0.28 -16.87
C GLU A 347 30.20 -0.74 -15.94
N LEU A 348 29.70 -1.97 -16.11
CA LEU A 348 28.68 -2.56 -15.25
C LEU A 348 29.16 -2.66 -13.80
N LYS A 349 30.43 -3.06 -13.59
CA LYS A 349 31.04 -3.09 -12.25
C LYS A 349 31.06 -1.71 -11.60
N SER A 350 31.35 -0.66 -12.38
CA SER A 350 31.31 0.72 -11.90
C SER A 350 29.89 1.18 -11.57
N LEU A 351 28.92 0.86 -12.43
CA LEU A 351 27.51 1.26 -12.26
C LEU A 351 26.87 0.62 -11.02
N LEU A 352 27.30 -0.58 -10.63
CA LEU A 352 26.80 -1.27 -9.42
C LEU A 352 27.32 -0.67 -8.10
N ALA A 353 28.24 0.30 -8.13
CA ALA A 353 28.71 0.98 -6.93
C ALA A 353 27.56 1.80 -6.26
N PRO A 354 27.41 1.75 -4.92
CA PRO A 354 26.32 2.47 -4.22
C PRO A 354 26.25 3.98 -4.54
N ALA A 355 27.40 4.61 -4.75
CA ALA A 355 27.49 6.04 -5.09
C ALA A 355 26.94 6.39 -6.49
N ARG A 356 26.77 5.40 -7.39
CA ARG A 356 26.32 5.58 -8.78
C ARG A 356 24.89 5.13 -9.04
N ARG A 357 24.06 5.03 -7.99
CA ARG A 357 22.66 4.56 -8.10
C ARG A 357 21.85 5.30 -9.18
N ALA A 358 21.96 6.63 -9.24
CA ALA A 358 21.24 7.41 -10.25
C ALA A 358 21.73 7.15 -11.69
N ASP A 359 23.01 6.82 -11.87
CA ASP A 359 23.56 6.43 -13.18
C ASP A 359 23.09 5.03 -13.56
N LEU A 360 23.06 4.10 -12.60
CA LEU A 360 22.52 2.75 -12.79
C LEU A 360 21.04 2.82 -13.18
N ASP A 361 20.23 3.61 -12.49
CA ASP A 361 18.80 3.74 -12.81
C ASP A 361 18.59 4.27 -14.24
N LYS A 362 19.41 5.22 -14.70
CA LYS A 362 19.41 5.69 -16.09
C LYS A 362 19.87 4.63 -17.08
N PHE A 363 20.89 3.86 -16.73
CA PHE A 363 21.42 2.78 -17.58
C PHE A 363 20.40 1.65 -17.77
N LEU A 364 19.65 1.32 -16.71
CA LEU A 364 18.61 0.30 -16.71
C LEU A 364 17.31 0.78 -17.39
N ASP A 365 17.13 2.08 -17.61
CA ASP A 365 15.91 2.63 -18.20
C ASP A 365 15.63 1.99 -19.59
N GLY A 366 14.47 1.37 -19.69
CA GLY A 366 14.01 0.65 -20.89
C GLY A 366 14.75 -0.66 -21.22
N ARG A 367 15.76 -1.08 -20.44
CA ARG A 367 16.41 -2.39 -20.59
C ARG A 367 15.70 -3.48 -19.80
N GLU A 368 15.55 -4.64 -20.41
CA GLU A 368 14.98 -5.84 -19.81
C GLU A 368 16.02 -6.96 -19.71
N VAL A 369 15.70 -8.08 -19.06
CA VAL A 369 16.64 -9.20 -18.85
C VAL A 369 17.24 -9.71 -20.17
N ILE A 370 16.44 -9.73 -21.24
CA ILE A 370 16.89 -10.18 -22.56
C ILE A 370 18.05 -9.34 -23.13
N ASP A 371 18.09 -8.04 -22.83
CA ASP A 371 19.15 -7.16 -23.33
C ASP A 371 20.50 -7.51 -22.69
N PHE A 372 20.49 -7.93 -21.43
CA PHE A 372 21.68 -8.38 -20.73
C PHE A 372 22.18 -9.72 -21.25
N LEU A 373 21.28 -10.68 -21.47
CA LEU A 373 21.68 -11.96 -22.07
C LEU A 373 22.22 -11.78 -23.49
N SER A 374 21.66 -10.84 -24.25
CA SER A 374 22.11 -10.54 -25.62
C SER A 374 23.45 -9.80 -25.65
N ASN A 375 23.68 -8.88 -24.70
CA ASN A 375 24.90 -8.07 -24.65
C ASN A 375 26.10 -8.80 -24.01
N PHE A 376 25.86 -9.84 -23.20
CA PHE A 376 26.89 -10.64 -22.55
C PHE A 376 26.86 -12.12 -22.99
N PRO A 377 26.99 -12.43 -24.30
CA PRO A 377 26.79 -13.79 -24.83
C PRO A 377 27.84 -14.81 -24.36
N ALA A 378 28.99 -14.36 -23.86
CA ALA A 378 30.01 -15.23 -23.28
C ALA A 378 29.66 -15.72 -21.86
N VAL A 379 28.71 -15.07 -21.18
CA VAL A 379 28.26 -15.45 -19.84
C VAL A 379 27.10 -16.42 -19.94
N THR A 380 27.35 -17.68 -19.59
CA THR A 380 26.33 -18.74 -19.61
C THR A 380 25.76 -19.01 -18.22
N PHE A 381 24.51 -19.47 -18.16
CA PHE A 381 23.83 -19.90 -16.93
C PHE A 381 23.25 -21.29 -17.12
N THR A 382 23.22 -22.08 -16.06
CA THR A 382 22.32 -23.25 -16.05
C THR A 382 20.87 -22.78 -15.84
N PRO A 383 19.84 -23.49 -16.34
CA PRO A 383 18.45 -23.15 -16.12
C PRO A 383 18.10 -22.92 -14.64
N ALA A 384 18.54 -23.85 -13.77
CA ALA A 384 18.29 -23.79 -12.34
C ALA A 384 18.98 -22.59 -11.68
N GLU A 385 20.22 -22.27 -12.10
CA GLU A 385 20.89 -21.06 -11.62
C GLU A 385 20.14 -19.80 -12.06
N PHE A 386 19.79 -19.69 -13.35
CA PHE A 386 19.22 -18.49 -13.93
C PHE A 386 17.95 -18.06 -13.21
N VAL A 387 17.04 -19.00 -12.93
CA VAL A 387 15.78 -18.68 -12.23
C VAL A 387 16.00 -18.18 -10.80
N THR A 388 17.08 -18.57 -10.13
CA THR A 388 17.41 -18.05 -8.77
C THR A 388 17.90 -16.61 -8.80
N LEU A 389 18.36 -16.13 -9.95
CA LEU A 389 18.78 -14.75 -10.15
C LEU A 389 17.61 -13.83 -10.53
N LEU A 390 16.41 -14.35 -10.76
CA LEU A 390 15.25 -13.55 -11.12
C LEU A 390 14.40 -13.19 -9.91
N SER A 391 13.86 -11.98 -9.91
CA SER A 391 12.83 -11.59 -8.94
C SER A 391 11.51 -12.29 -9.24
N ARG A 392 10.67 -12.50 -8.22
CA ARG A 392 9.34 -13.09 -8.37
C ARG A 392 8.40 -12.15 -9.14
N LEU A 393 7.60 -12.71 -10.05
CA LEU A 393 6.54 -11.98 -10.75
C LEU A 393 5.48 -11.50 -9.76
N GLN A 394 5.22 -10.19 -9.76
CA GLN A 394 4.28 -9.56 -8.83
C GLN A 394 2.92 -9.28 -9.50
N PRO A 395 1.82 -9.32 -8.72
CA PRO A 395 0.53 -8.86 -9.21
C PRO A 395 0.54 -7.35 -9.45
N ARG A 396 -0.22 -6.88 -10.45
CA ARG A 396 -0.43 -5.46 -10.70
C ARG A 396 -1.74 -5.00 -10.10
N LEU A 397 -1.70 -3.91 -9.34
CA LEU A 397 -2.89 -3.26 -8.79
C LEU A 397 -3.48 -2.28 -9.80
N TYR A 398 -4.81 -2.28 -9.91
CA TYR A 398 -5.59 -1.33 -10.70
C TYR A 398 -6.72 -0.77 -9.84
N SER A 399 -6.89 0.56 -9.81
CA SER A 399 -8.05 1.19 -9.17
C SER A 399 -9.34 0.70 -9.84
N ILE A 400 -10.29 0.25 -9.03
CA ILE A 400 -11.56 -0.30 -9.52
C ILE A 400 -12.40 0.83 -10.12
N ALA A 401 -12.96 0.59 -11.30
CA ALA A 401 -13.71 1.54 -12.11
C ALA A 401 -15.22 1.33 -12.10
N SER A 402 -15.74 0.48 -11.21
CA SER A 402 -17.16 0.17 -11.04
C SER A 402 -17.63 0.33 -9.61
N SER A 403 -18.92 0.63 -9.43
CA SER A 403 -19.62 0.42 -8.15
C SER A 403 -20.16 -1.01 -8.05
N PRO A 404 -19.99 -1.71 -6.91
CA PRO A 404 -20.60 -3.03 -6.70
C PRO A 404 -22.13 -2.95 -6.57
N LYS A 405 -22.69 -1.76 -6.28
CA LYS A 405 -24.15 -1.52 -6.26
C LYS A 405 -24.71 -1.29 -7.65
N ALA A 406 -23.92 -0.74 -8.56
CA ALA A 406 -24.30 -0.58 -9.96
C ALA A 406 -24.08 -1.88 -10.76
N HIS A 407 -23.02 -2.64 -10.43
CA HIS A 407 -22.61 -3.86 -11.13
C HIS A 407 -22.37 -5.02 -10.14
N PRO A 408 -23.44 -5.62 -9.58
CA PRO A 408 -23.31 -6.71 -8.62
C PRO A 408 -22.61 -7.93 -9.24
N GLY A 409 -21.58 -8.44 -8.57
CA GLY A 409 -20.82 -9.61 -9.04
C GLY A 409 -19.78 -9.30 -10.12
N GLU A 410 -19.57 -8.04 -10.46
CA GLU A 410 -18.61 -7.60 -11.48
C GLU A 410 -17.64 -6.55 -10.92
N VAL A 411 -16.43 -6.52 -11.49
CA VAL A 411 -15.42 -5.50 -11.22
C VAL A 411 -14.84 -4.98 -12.52
N HIS A 412 -14.84 -3.65 -12.70
CA HIS A 412 -14.39 -3.02 -13.94
C HIS A 412 -13.03 -2.37 -13.74
N LEU A 413 -12.19 -2.38 -14.78
CA LEU A 413 -10.88 -1.72 -14.80
C LEU A 413 -10.78 -0.76 -15.98
N THR A 414 -10.04 0.33 -15.80
CA THR A 414 -9.62 1.23 -16.89
C THR A 414 -8.10 1.13 -17.07
N VAL A 415 -7.65 0.49 -18.14
CA VAL A 415 -6.24 0.11 -18.31
C VAL A 415 -5.65 0.75 -19.55
N ALA A 416 -4.65 1.61 -19.39
CA ALA A 416 -3.80 2.07 -20.49
C ALA A 416 -2.79 0.96 -20.83
N VAL A 417 -2.79 0.53 -22.08
CA VAL A 417 -1.93 -0.54 -22.55
C VAL A 417 -0.54 -0.01 -22.88
N VAL A 418 0.48 -0.53 -22.20
CA VAL A 418 1.84 0.01 -22.26
C VAL A 418 2.59 -0.62 -23.42
N ARG A 419 3.02 0.21 -24.37
CA ARG A 419 3.90 -0.12 -25.50
C ARG A 419 4.87 1.03 -25.73
N TYR A 420 6.12 0.70 -25.99
CA TYR A 420 7.16 1.65 -26.36
C TYR A 420 8.29 0.93 -27.09
N GLU A 421 9.17 1.68 -27.74
CA GLU A 421 10.41 1.14 -28.30
C GLU A 421 11.56 1.58 -27.42
N SER A 422 12.47 0.65 -27.10
CA SER A 422 13.65 0.94 -26.31
C SER A 422 14.75 -0.08 -26.59
N HIS A 423 15.98 0.41 -26.77
CA HIS A 423 17.16 -0.37 -27.13
C HIS A 423 16.88 -1.31 -28.31
N ASP A 424 16.36 -0.74 -29.41
CA ASP A 424 16.03 -1.42 -30.68
C ASP A 424 15.03 -2.58 -30.57
N ARG A 425 14.26 -2.63 -29.47
CA ARG A 425 13.23 -3.65 -29.24
C ARG A 425 11.89 -3.00 -28.91
N ARG A 426 10.82 -3.65 -29.36
CA ARG A 426 9.46 -3.31 -28.94
C ARG A 426 9.20 -3.86 -27.54
N ARG A 427 8.84 -2.98 -26.62
CA ARG A 427 8.55 -3.29 -25.22
C ARG A 427 7.06 -3.26 -24.97
N GLN A 428 6.63 -4.09 -24.03
CA GLN A 428 5.23 -4.29 -23.70
C GLN A 428 5.09 -4.40 -22.18
N GLY A 429 4.15 -3.66 -21.59
CA GLY A 429 3.84 -3.85 -20.17
C GLY A 429 3.25 -5.23 -19.93
N VAL A 430 3.80 -5.97 -18.97
CA VAL A 430 3.42 -7.37 -18.69
C VAL A 430 1.91 -7.52 -18.47
N CYS A 431 1.37 -6.85 -17.45
CA CYS A 431 -0.04 -7.02 -17.06
C CYS A 431 -1.01 -6.32 -18.02
N SER A 432 -0.67 -5.13 -18.53
CA SER A 432 -1.59 -4.38 -19.38
C SER A 432 -1.78 -5.06 -20.75
N THR A 433 -0.71 -5.56 -21.37
CA THR A 433 -0.82 -6.33 -22.62
C THR A 433 -1.42 -7.72 -22.38
N PHE A 434 -1.17 -8.33 -21.20
CA PHE A 434 -1.82 -9.59 -20.84
C PHE A 434 -3.34 -9.44 -20.82
N LEU A 435 -3.85 -8.45 -20.08
CA LEU A 435 -5.27 -8.13 -20.00
C LEU A 435 -5.88 -7.73 -21.35
N ALA A 436 -5.17 -6.91 -22.12
CA ALA A 436 -5.70 -6.35 -23.36
C ALA A 436 -5.77 -7.36 -24.51
N GLU A 437 -4.85 -8.34 -24.56
CA GLU A 437 -4.61 -9.15 -25.77
C GLU A 437 -4.52 -10.65 -25.53
N ARG A 438 -4.15 -11.10 -24.33
CA ARG A 438 -3.85 -12.52 -24.06
C ARG A 438 -4.86 -13.23 -23.15
N VAL A 439 -5.75 -12.49 -22.53
CA VAL A 439 -6.88 -13.05 -21.77
C VAL A 439 -8.06 -13.20 -22.72
N GLU A 440 -8.38 -14.43 -23.10
CA GLU A 440 -9.57 -14.72 -23.88
C GLU A 440 -10.83 -14.56 -23.03
N ILE A 441 -11.79 -13.78 -23.53
CA ILE A 441 -13.08 -13.55 -22.89
C ILE A 441 -13.76 -14.90 -22.58
N ASN A 442 -14.23 -15.03 -21.34
CA ASN A 442 -14.91 -16.21 -20.80
C ASN A 442 -14.13 -17.54 -20.84
N ARG A 443 -12.83 -17.52 -21.16
CA ARG A 443 -12.01 -18.74 -21.33
C ARG A 443 -10.79 -18.76 -20.44
N THR A 444 -9.92 -17.75 -20.55
CA THR A 444 -8.65 -17.74 -19.81
C THR A 444 -8.92 -17.40 -18.34
N PRO A 445 -8.51 -18.25 -17.37
CA PRO A 445 -8.57 -17.90 -15.96
C PRO A 445 -7.71 -16.66 -15.68
N LEU A 446 -8.29 -15.69 -14.98
CA LEU A 446 -7.64 -14.44 -14.59
C LEU A 446 -7.47 -14.43 -13.07
N PRO A 447 -6.28 -14.75 -12.52
CA PRO A 447 -6.11 -14.81 -11.07
C PRO A 447 -6.12 -13.40 -10.48
N VAL A 448 -7.08 -13.12 -9.58
CA VAL A 448 -7.29 -11.81 -8.98
C VAL A 448 -7.48 -11.86 -7.46
N PHE A 449 -7.31 -10.72 -6.81
CA PHE A 449 -7.73 -10.50 -5.42
C PHE A 449 -8.13 -9.03 -5.23
N VAL A 450 -9.00 -8.77 -4.25
CA VAL A 450 -9.35 -7.39 -3.86
C VAL A 450 -8.34 -6.87 -2.86
N GLN A 451 -7.77 -5.70 -3.14
CA GLN A 451 -6.94 -4.94 -2.22
C GLN A 451 -7.77 -3.80 -1.63
N THR A 452 -8.18 -3.97 -0.37
CA THR A 452 -8.96 -2.95 0.34
C THR A 452 -8.13 -1.69 0.59
N SER A 453 -8.70 -0.53 0.29
CA SER A 453 -8.18 0.80 0.61
C SER A 453 -9.01 1.43 1.74
N HIS A 454 -8.39 1.75 2.87
CA HIS A 454 -9.12 2.40 3.98
C HIS A 454 -9.06 3.92 3.91
N SER A 455 -8.21 4.45 3.03
CA SER A 455 -7.84 5.87 2.95
C SER A 455 -8.43 6.57 1.73
N PHE A 456 -8.93 5.83 0.73
CA PHE A 456 -9.52 6.36 -0.50
C PHE A 456 -10.99 5.94 -0.62
N ARG A 457 -11.89 6.73 -0.01
CA ARG A 457 -13.32 6.42 0.15
C ARG A 457 -14.19 7.66 0.02
N LEU A 458 -15.39 7.46 -0.54
CA LEU A 458 -16.46 8.45 -0.48
C LEU A 458 -16.80 8.84 0.98
N PRO A 459 -17.28 10.07 1.23
CA PRO A 459 -17.80 10.43 2.53
C PRO A 459 -18.99 9.53 2.91
N SER A 460 -19.09 9.19 4.20
CA SER A 460 -20.23 8.43 4.73
C SER A 460 -21.54 9.19 4.59
N ASP A 461 -21.48 10.52 4.70
CA ASP A 461 -22.58 11.44 4.42
C ASP A 461 -22.68 11.71 2.90
N GLY A 462 -23.71 11.15 2.27
CA GLY A 462 -23.97 11.27 0.84
C GLY A 462 -24.26 12.69 0.37
N ASP A 463 -24.63 13.61 1.25
CA ASP A 463 -24.93 15.00 0.90
C ASP A 463 -23.67 15.88 0.82
N ARG A 464 -22.52 15.36 1.30
CA ARG A 464 -21.24 16.06 1.18
C ARG A 464 -20.82 16.22 -0.29
N PRO A 465 -20.41 17.42 -0.72
CA PRO A 465 -19.88 17.62 -2.06
C PRO A 465 -18.56 16.87 -2.25
N VAL A 466 -18.28 16.44 -3.49
CA VAL A 466 -17.01 15.81 -3.85
C VAL A 466 -16.42 16.45 -5.09
N ILE A 467 -15.11 16.71 -5.04
CA ILE A 467 -14.28 17.18 -6.16
C ILE A 467 -13.33 16.05 -6.53
N MET A 468 -13.37 15.62 -7.78
CA MET A 468 -12.64 14.48 -8.32
C MET A 468 -11.70 14.97 -9.41
N ILE A 469 -10.40 14.67 -9.31
CA ILE A 469 -9.38 15.14 -10.25
C ILE A 469 -8.62 13.92 -10.77
N GLY A 470 -8.94 13.51 -12.01
CA GLY A 470 -8.47 12.24 -12.57
C GLY A 470 -8.24 12.28 -14.07
N PRO A 471 -7.10 12.81 -14.53
CA PRO A 471 -6.75 12.77 -15.94
C PRO A 471 -6.37 11.35 -16.40
N GLY A 472 -6.68 11.02 -17.67
CA GLY A 472 -6.41 9.73 -18.29
C GLY A 472 -7.03 8.57 -17.52
N THR A 473 -6.25 7.53 -17.22
CA THR A 473 -6.70 6.38 -16.42
C THR A 473 -7.00 6.73 -14.96
N GLY A 474 -6.63 7.93 -14.49
CA GLY A 474 -7.03 8.45 -13.19
C GLY A 474 -8.55 8.63 -13.03
N ILE A 475 -9.32 8.56 -14.13
CA ILE A 475 -10.79 8.57 -14.07
C ILE A 475 -11.38 7.31 -13.44
N ALA A 476 -10.63 6.20 -13.39
CA ALA A 476 -11.12 4.89 -12.97
C ALA A 476 -11.97 4.94 -11.68
N PRO A 477 -11.42 5.34 -10.51
CA PRO A 477 -12.21 5.34 -9.28
C PRO A 477 -13.34 6.38 -9.29
N PHE A 478 -13.24 7.43 -10.10
CA PHE A 478 -14.28 8.48 -10.17
C PHE A 478 -15.51 8.06 -10.97
N ARG A 479 -15.31 7.20 -11.97
CA ARG A 479 -16.43 6.48 -12.59
C ARG A 479 -17.16 5.63 -11.54
N ALA A 480 -16.42 4.86 -10.74
CA ALA A 480 -17.00 4.07 -9.65
C ALA A 480 -17.73 4.93 -8.61
N PHE A 481 -17.15 6.06 -8.20
CA PHE A 481 -17.76 6.99 -7.24
C PHE A 481 -19.07 7.57 -7.76
N LEU A 482 -19.13 7.98 -9.02
CA LEU A 482 -20.34 8.51 -9.63
C LEU A 482 -21.43 7.44 -9.74
N GLU A 483 -21.07 6.22 -10.15
CA GLU A 483 -22.00 5.08 -10.18
C GLU A 483 -22.56 4.76 -8.79
N GLU A 484 -21.71 4.74 -7.76
CA GLU A 484 -22.10 4.48 -6.37
C GLU A 484 -23.06 5.55 -5.86
N ARG A 485 -22.71 6.83 -6.04
CA ARG A 485 -23.52 7.96 -5.59
C ARG A 485 -24.90 7.98 -6.28
N ARG A 486 -24.95 7.62 -7.56
CA ARG A 486 -26.21 7.42 -8.29
C ARG A 486 -27.00 6.25 -7.71
N ALA A 487 -26.37 5.10 -7.48
CA ALA A 487 -27.02 3.88 -7.01
C ALA A 487 -27.62 4.04 -5.60
N ILE A 488 -26.99 4.83 -4.73
CA ILE A 488 -27.49 5.11 -3.37
C ILE A 488 -28.41 6.33 -3.28
N GLY A 489 -28.63 7.06 -4.37
CA GLY A 489 -29.43 8.28 -4.38
C GLY A 489 -28.82 9.43 -3.56
N ALA A 490 -27.49 9.57 -3.56
CA ALA A 490 -26.81 10.66 -2.86
C ALA A 490 -27.10 12.02 -3.51
N ASN A 491 -27.44 13.05 -2.71
CA ASN A 491 -27.80 14.37 -3.22
C ASN A 491 -26.62 15.35 -3.26
N GLY A 492 -25.48 15.01 -2.66
CA GLY A 492 -24.32 15.89 -2.64
C GLY A 492 -23.76 16.13 -4.02
N ARG A 493 -23.29 17.35 -4.28
CA ARG A 493 -22.80 17.78 -5.58
C ARG A 493 -21.51 17.04 -5.98
N ASN A 494 -21.36 16.76 -7.27
CA ASN A 494 -20.21 16.05 -7.83
C ASN A 494 -19.51 16.91 -8.89
N TRP A 495 -18.21 17.17 -8.73
CA TRP A 495 -17.41 17.89 -9.72
C TRP A 495 -16.25 17.04 -10.19
N LEU A 496 -16.17 16.77 -11.48
CA LEU A 496 -15.07 16.04 -12.11
C LEU A 496 -14.18 16.99 -12.93
N PHE A 497 -12.87 16.95 -12.67
CA PHE A 497 -11.84 17.45 -13.56
C PHE A 497 -11.22 16.27 -14.29
N PHE A 498 -11.46 16.20 -15.60
CA PHE A 498 -10.89 15.19 -16.48
C PHE A 498 -9.89 15.83 -17.44
N GLY A 499 -8.90 15.06 -17.89
CA GLY A 499 -8.03 15.53 -18.96
C GLY A 499 -7.32 14.40 -19.68
N ASP A 500 -7.04 14.61 -20.96
CA ASP A 500 -6.25 13.67 -21.77
C ASP A 500 -5.55 14.42 -22.92
N GLN A 501 -5.11 13.72 -23.96
CA GLN A 501 -4.39 14.29 -25.10
C GLN A 501 -5.32 15.08 -26.01
N CYS A 502 -6.28 14.42 -26.67
CA CYS A 502 -7.20 15.07 -27.61
C CYS A 502 -8.66 14.77 -27.28
N GLN A 503 -9.55 15.75 -27.36
CA GLN A 503 -10.98 15.55 -27.10
C GLN A 503 -11.61 14.50 -28.01
N ALA A 504 -11.32 14.59 -29.30
CA ALA A 504 -11.97 13.76 -30.33
C ALA A 504 -11.69 12.25 -30.18
N HIS A 505 -10.58 11.87 -29.54
CA HIS A 505 -10.13 10.48 -29.53
C HIS A 505 -9.77 9.93 -28.15
N ASP A 506 -9.54 10.78 -27.15
CA ASP A 506 -9.06 10.38 -25.84
C ASP A 506 -10.01 10.77 -24.69
N PHE A 507 -11.21 11.27 -25.01
CA PHE A 507 -12.22 11.55 -24.00
C PHE A 507 -12.88 10.26 -23.50
N LEU A 508 -12.21 9.60 -22.56
CA LEU A 508 -12.65 8.35 -21.95
C LEU A 508 -14.04 8.51 -21.31
N TYR A 509 -14.95 7.58 -21.60
CA TYR A 509 -16.31 7.56 -21.06
C TYR A 509 -17.16 8.82 -21.35
N CYS A 510 -16.87 9.55 -22.43
CA CYS A 510 -17.57 10.79 -22.82
C CYS A 510 -19.10 10.68 -22.71
N GLU A 511 -19.70 9.72 -23.42
CA GLU A 511 -21.16 9.52 -23.45
C GLU A 511 -21.75 9.24 -22.05
N GLU A 512 -21.04 8.46 -21.22
CA GLU A 512 -21.46 8.13 -19.87
C GLU A 512 -21.42 9.37 -18.95
N LEU A 513 -20.36 10.17 -19.04
CA LEU A 513 -20.20 11.40 -18.25
C LEU A 513 -21.20 12.49 -18.67
N GLU A 514 -21.45 12.64 -19.97
CA GLU A 514 -22.45 13.57 -20.49
C GLU A 514 -23.87 13.17 -20.04
N ALA A 515 -24.18 11.87 -20.05
CA ALA A 515 -25.45 11.36 -19.52
C ALA A 515 -25.57 11.60 -18.00
N MET A 516 -24.50 11.40 -17.23
CA MET A 516 -24.49 11.70 -15.79
C MET A 516 -24.64 13.20 -15.50
N LEU A 517 -24.08 14.07 -16.36
CA LEU A 517 -24.23 15.52 -16.26
C LEU A 517 -25.67 15.95 -16.54
N ALA A 518 -26.26 15.45 -17.63
CA ALA A 518 -27.66 15.72 -17.98
C ALA A 518 -28.64 15.17 -16.92
N GLY A 519 -28.34 14.02 -16.32
CA GLY A 519 -29.12 13.41 -15.25
C GLY A 519 -28.88 13.99 -13.86
N GLY A 520 -27.98 14.97 -13.70
CA GLY A 520 -27.69 15.64 -12.43
C GLY A 520 -26.85 14.83 -11.44
N THR A 521 -26.48 13.58 -11.77
CA THR A 521 -25.52 12.81 -10.96
C THR A 521 -24.16 13.51 -10.94
N LEU A 522 -23.67 13.94 -12.11
CA LEU A 522 -22.50 14.81 -12.19
C LEU A 522 -22.99 16.26 -12.19
N THR A 523 -22.61 17.06 -11.21
CA THR A 523 -23.05 18.47 -11.15
C THR A 523 -22.24 19.34 -12.09
N ARG A 524 -20.95 19.01 -12.26
CA ARG A 524 -20.02 19.79 -13.05
C ARG A 524 -18.90 18.95 -13.63
N LEU A 525 -18.54 19.23 -14.88
CA LEU A 525 -17.44 18.59 -15.61
C LEU A 525 -16.55 19.66 -16.23
N ASP A 526 -15.28 19.69 -15.86
CA ASP A 526 -14.27 20.53 -16.51
C ASP A 526 -13.22 19.63 -17.16
N THR A 527 -12.98 19.84 -18.46
CA THR A 527 -12.07 19.01 -19.26
C THR A 527 -10.81 19.76 -19.67
N ALA A 528 -9.68 19.05 -19.74
CA ALA A 528 -8.38 19.58 -20.16
C ALA A 528 -7.76 18.68 -21.23
N PHE A 529 -7.70 19.16 -22.47
CA PHE A 529 -7.08 18.44 -23.58
C PHE A 529 -5.76 19.09 -23.97
N SER A 530 -4.67 18.35 -23.75
CA SER A 530 -3.31 18.89 -23.84
C SER A 530 -2.77 19.03 -25.28
N ARG A 531 -3.50 18.57 -26.30
CA ARG A 531 -3.04 18.56 -27.69
C ARG A 531 -4.03 19.15 -28.70
N ASP A 532 -5.16 19.68 -28.25
CA ASP A 532 -6.15 20.33 -29.14
C ASP A 532 -5.75 21.76 -29.54
N GLN A 533 -4.74 22.32 -28.87
CA GLN A 533 -4.19 23.65 -29.14
C GLN A 533 -2.66 23.67 -28.94
N SER A 534 -2.01 24.79 -29.31
CA SER A 534 -0.56 24.97 -29.18
C SER A 534 -0.08 24.95 -27.73
N GLU A 535 -0.82 25.62 -26.85
CA GLU A 535 -0.56 25.69 -25.42
C GLU A 535 -1.02 24.41 -24.71
N LYS A 536 -0.23 23.92 -23.74
CA LYS A 536 -0.60 22.72 -22.97
C LYS A 536 -1.62 23.07 -21.88
N ILE A 537 -2.85 22.60 -22.03
CA ILE A 537 -3.90 22.72 -21.00
C ILE A 537 -3.98 21.40 -20.22
N TYR A 538 -3.79 21.49 -18.90
CA TYR A 538 -3.90 20.37 -17.97
C TYR A 538 -4.94 20.66 -16.87
N VAL A 539 -5.29 19.65 -16.08
CA VAL A 539 -6.34 19.75 -15.04
C VAL A 539 -6.03 20.83 -14.00
N GLN A 540 -4.76 21.02 -13.63
CA GLN A 540 -4.36 22.08 -12.71
C GLN A 540 -4.65 23.49 -13.25
N HIS A 541 -4.58 23.69 -14.57
CA HIS A 541 -4.95 24.97 -15.19
C HIS A 541 -6.46 25.19 -15.05
N ARG A 542 -7.27 24.16 -15.29
CA ARG A 542 -8.74 24.22 -15.08
C ARG A 542 -9.12 24.44 -13.63
N MET A 543 -8.37 23.89 -12.68
CA MET A 543 -8.58 24.17 -11.25
C MET A 543 -8.37 25.65 -10.94
N LEU A 544 -7.29 26.25 -11.46
CA LEU A 544 -6.96 27.66 -11.22
C LEU A 544 -7.94 28.63 -11.91
N GLU A 545 -8.37 28.32 -13.14
CA GLU A 545 -9.42 29.07 -13.84
C GLU A 545 -10.72 29.10 -13.02
N ASN A 546 -10.99 28.03 -12.27
CA ASN A 546 -12.18 27.87 -11.45
C ASN A 546 -11.93 28.08 -9.95
N ALA A 547 -10.85 28.77 -9.57
CA ALA A 547 -10.42 28.89 -8.19
C ALA A 547 -11.53 29.39 -7.24
N GLY A 548 -12.33 30.37 -7.67
CA GLY A 548 -13.45 30.89 -6.87
C GLY A 548 -14.50 29.82 -6.55
N GLY A 549 -14.96 29.09 -7.57
CA GLY A 549 -15.94 28.00 -7.38
C GLY A 549 -15.35 26.83 -6.60
N PHE A 550 -14.09 26.49 -6.84
CA PHE A 550 -13.38 25.45 -6.11
C PHE A 550 -13.30 25.80 -4.61
N TRP A 551 -12.94 27.04 -4.28
CA TRP A 551 -12.90 27.52 -2.91
C TRP A 551 -14.27 27.48 -2.23
N THR A 552 -15.34 27.90 -2.91
CA THR A 552 -16.71 27.78 -2.37
C THR A 552 -17.05 26.34 -2.01
N TRP A 553 -16.70 25.37 -2.86
CA TRP A 553 -16.95 23.96 -2.55
C TRP A 553 -16.13 23.46 -1.36
N LEU A 554 -14.88 23.91 -1.20
CA LEU A 554 -14.07 23.58 -0.03
C LEU A 554 -14.73 24.09 1.26
N GLU A 555 -15.23 25.32 1.26
CA GLU A 555 -15.92 25.91 2.41
C GLU A 555 -17.28 25.24 2.68
N ASP A 556 -17.94 24.72 1.65
CA ASP A 556 -19.15 23.89 1.77
C ASP A 556 -18.86 22.46 2.29
N GLY A 557 -17.61 22.18 2.70
CA GLY A 557 -17.24 20.90 3.28
C GLY A 557 -16.89 19.82 2.25
N ALA A 558 -16.52 20.19 1.03
CA ALA A 558 -16.19 19.21 -0.01
C ALA A 558 -15.03 18.28 0.39
N HIS A 559 -15.09 17.05 -0.12
CA HIS A 559 -13.97 16.12 -0.15
C HIS A 559 -13.29 16.18 -1.53
N VAL A 560 -11.96 16.28 -1.55
CA VAL A 560 -11.12 16.37 -2.74
C VAL A 560 -10.39 15.05 -2.94
N TYR A 561 -10.45 14.53 -4.16
CA TYR A 561 -9.82 13.28 -4.54
C TYR A 561 -8.93 13.47 -5.76
N VAL A 562 -7.74 12.88 -5.74
CA VAL A 562 -6.80 12.91 -6.86
C VAL A 562 -6.39 11.49 -7.23
N CYS A 563 -6.47 11.13 -8.51
CA CYS A 563 -6.03 9.84 -8.99
C CYS A 563 -5.27 9.96 -10.31
N GLY A 564 -4.19 9.18 -10.48
CA GLY A 564 -3.36 9.15 -11.69
C GLY A 564 -1.86 9.19 -11.41
N ASP A 565 -1.09 9.84 -12.30
CA ASP A 565 0.38 9.88 -12.25
C ASP A 565 0.91 10.54 -10.96
N ALA A 566 1.68 9.78 -10.18
CA ALA A 566 2.27 10.25 -8.94
C ALA A 566 3.46 11.21 -9.14
N LYS A 567 4.19 11.07 -10.25
CA LYS A 567 5.49 11.74 -10.43
C LYS A 567 5.38 13.21 -10.76
N ARG A 568 4.43 13.58 -11.62
CA ARG A 568 4.23 14.95 -12.12
C ARG A 568 2.84 15.47 -11.76
N MET A 569 1.79 14.76 -12.19
CA MET A 569 0.42 15.26 -12.09
C MET A 569 -0.01 15.52 -10.65
N ALA A 570 0.24 14.57 -9.74
CA ALA A 570 -0.14 14.72 -8.33
C ALA A 570 0.53 15.93 -7.66
N LYS A 571 1.78 16.26 -8.02
CA LYS A 571 2.52 17.41 -7.49
C LYS A 571 1.94 18.72 -8.03
N ASP A 572 1.64 18.78 -9.32
CA ASP A 572 1.08 19.97 -9.95
C ASP A 572 -0.34 20.28 -9.45
N VAL A 573 -1.16 19.25 -9.23
CA VAL A 573 -2.50 19.37 -8.64
C VAL A 573 -2.44 19.84 -7.18
N ASP A 574 -1.51 19.30 -6.39
CA ASP A 574 -1.29 19.72 -5.00
C ASP A 574 -0.86 21.20 -4.94
N ALA A 575 0.06 21.61 -5.80
CA ALA A 575 0.48 23.00 -5.92
C ALA A 575 -0.68 23.92 -6.34
N ALA A 576 -1.51 23.49 -7.30
CA ALA A 576 -2.67 24.25 -7.73
C ALA A 576 -3.73 24.37 -6.62
N LEU A 577 -3.93 23.34 -5.78
CA LEU A 577 -4.83 23.41 -4.63
C LEU A 577 -4.37 24.49 -3.63
N HIS A 578 -3.07 24.52 -3.30
CA HIS A 578 -2.52 25.58 -2.43
C HIS A 578 -2.75 26.98 -3.04
N GLU A 579 -2.55 27.10 -4.35
CA GLU A 579 -2.73 28.37 -5.05
C GLU A 579 -4.19 28.81 -5.13
N VAL A 580 -5.15 27.88 -5.27
CA VAL A 580 -6.59 28.14 -5.14
C VAL A 580 -6.90 28.71 -3.76
N ILE A 581 -6.42 28.07 -2.68
CA ILE A 581 -6.66 28.50 -1.30
C ILE A 581 -6.04 29.89 -1.06
N ARG A 582 -4.84 30.14 -1.60
CA ARG A 582 -4.16 31.43 -1.49
C ARG A 582 -4.94 32.54 -2.20
N LYS A 583 -5.28 32.34 -3.47
CA LYS A 583 -5.93 33.37 -4.32
C LYS A 583 -7.40 33.59 -3.97
N ALA A 584 -8.18 32.53 -3.91
CA ALA A 584 -9.63 32.62 -3.71
C ALA A 584 -10.01 32.68 -2.22
N GLY A 585 -9.22 32.05 -1.35
CA GLY A 585 -9.43 32.08 0.10
C GLY A 585 -8.72 33.25 0.82
N GLY A 586 -7.93 34.05 0.11
CA GLY A 586 -7.20 35.20 0.67
C GLY A 586 -6.19 34.81 1.76
N LYS A 587 -5.64 33.59 1.69
CA LYS A 587 -4.70 33.04 2.68
C LYS A 587 -3.25 33.35 2.32
N SER A 588 -2.37 33.45 3.31
CA SER A 588 -0.92 33.41 3.08
C SER A 588 -0.46 32.01 2.62
N PRO A 589 0.76 31.86 2.08
CA PRO A 589 1.31 30.55 1.74
C PRO A 589 1.32 29.56 2.92
N GLU A 590 1.65 30.02 4.12
CA GLU A 590 1.70 29.20 5.34
C GLU A 590 0.30 28.76 5.76
N GLN A 591 -0.67 29.68 5.70
CA GLN A 591 -2.07 29.39 5.99
C GLN A 591 -2.68 28.42 4.96
N ALA A 592 -2.28 28.51 3.70
CA ALA A 592 -2.72 27.57 2.67
C ALA A 592 -2.18 26.15 2.94
N ALA A 593 -0.90 26.04 3.31
CA ALA A 593 -0.30 24.76 3.70
C ALA A 593 -0.98 24.15 4.94
N GLU A 594 -1.26 24.98 5.95
CA GLU A 594 -2.01 24.55 7.14
C GLU A 594 -3.42 24.07 6.78
N TYR A 595 -4.12 24.78 5.89
CA TYR A 595 -5.45 24.39 5.44
C TYR A 595 -5.43 23.04 4.70
N VAL A 596 -4.47 22.83 3.78
CA VAL A 596 -4.32 21.54 3.09
C VAL A 596 -3.99 20.43 4.08
N GLN A 597 -3.13 20.70 5.07
CA GLN A 597 -2.83 19.73 6.11
C GLN A 597 -4.06 19.38 6.95
N LYS A 598 -4.89 20.37 7.28
CA LYS A 598 -6.19 20.16 7.93
C LYS A 598 -7.10 19.26 7.08
N LEU A 599 -7.20 19.51 5.78
CA LEU A 599 -7.98 18.64 4.88
C LEU A 599 -7.48 17.18 4.89
N LYS A 600 -6.16 16.96 4.92
CA LYS A 600 -5.58 15.61 5.02
C LYS A 600 -5.95 14.94 6.35
N THR A 601 -5.79 15.64 7.47
CA THR A 601 -6.14 15.15 8.81
C THR A 601 -7.63 14.83 8.92
N GLU A 602 -8.50 15.66 8.32
CA GLU A 602 -9.95 15.46 8.27
C GLU A 602 -10.38 14.40 7.23
N LYS A 603 -9.44 13.76 6.52
CA LYS A 603 -9.70 12.82 5.42
C LYS A 603 -10.59 13.44 4.32
N ARG A 604 -10.47 14.76 4.12
CA ARG A 604 -11.15 15.54 3.07
C ARG A 604 -10.25 15.81 1.86
N TYR A 605 -8.97 15.45 1.90
CA TYR A 605 -8.10 15.42 0.74
C TYR A 605 -7.37 14.09 0.67
N GLN A 606 -7.70 13.28 -0.34
CA GLN A 606 -7.25 11.89 -0.49
C GLN A 606 -6.65 11.67 -1.87
N ARG A 607 -5.63 10.80 -1.96
CA ARG A 607 -4.90 10.54 -3.21
C ARG A 607 -4.72 9.05 -3.45
N ASP A 608 -4.99 8.63 -4.68
CA ASP A 608 -4.71 7.28 -5.21
C ASP A 608 -3.83 7.43 -6.46
N VAL A 609 -2.53 7.60 -6.23
CA VAL A 609 -1.56 7.94 -7.27
C VAL A 609 -0.47 6.87 -7.37
N TYR A 610 -0.04 6.59 -8.60
CA TYR A 610 0.85 5.48 -8.95
C TYR A 610 1.87 5.82 -10.04
#